data_AF-D3D2W9-F1
#
_entry.id   AF-D3D2W9-F1
#
_cell.length_a   1.000
_cell.length_b   1.000
_cell.length_c   1.000
_cell.angle_alpha   90.00
_cell.angle_beta   90.00
_cell.angle_gamma   90.00
#
_symmetry.space_group_name_H-M   'P 1'
#
loop_
_entity.id
_entity.type
_entity.pdbx_description
1 polymer ?
#
loop_
_entity_poly.entity_id
_entity_poly.type
_entity_poly.pdbx_seq_one_letter_code
_entity_poly.pdbx_strand_id
1 'polypeptide(L)' 'MASKEEAIEWARRLPAVPGSKCEIRRVPGIDEFPQDNEWIIKERAWREKLGQL' A
#
# COMPACT_ATOMS: atom_id res chain seq x y z
N MET A 1 -2.86 8.62 -6.45
CA MET A 1 -1.84 7.58 -6.77
C MET A 1 -0.48 8.16 -6.45
N ALA A 2 0.38 7.43 -5.75
CA ALA A 2 1.75 7.87 -5.51
C ALA A 2 2.55 7.77 -6.82
N SER A 3 3.36 8.78 -7.13
CA SER A 3 4.20 8.81 -8.33
C SER A 3 5.48 8.00 -8.17
N LYS A 4 6.17 7.76 -9.28
CA LYS A 4 7.50 7.13 -9.27
C LYS A 4 8.51 8.02 -8.55
N GLU A 5 8.42 9.33 -8.74
CA GLU A 5 9.30 10.31 -8.10
C GLU A 5 9.11 10.32 -6.59
N GLU A 6 7.86 10.27 -6.10
CA GLU A 6 7.56 10.16 -4.67
C GLU A 6 8.09 8.87 -4.06
N ALA A 7 7.98 7.75 -4.78
CA ALA A 7 8.54 6.48 -4.37
C ALA A 7 10.07 6.56 -4.20
N ILE A 8 10.77 7.20 -5.14
CA ILE A 8 12.23 7.41 -5.06
C ILE A 8 12.59 8.27 -3.85
N GLU A 9 11.89 9.38 -3.63
CA GLU A 9 12.12 10.26 -2.48
C GLU A 9 11.88 9.55 -1.14
N TRP A 10 10.88 8.67 -1.07
CA TRP A 10 10.66 7.84 0.10
C TRP A 10 11.81 6.85 0.32
N ALA A 11 12.28 6.15 -0.74
CA ALA A 11 13.40 5.21 -0.65
C ALA A 11 14.70 5.85 -0.16
N ARG A 12 14.96 7.11 -0.53
CA ARG A 12 16.16 7.85 -0.11
C ARG A 12 16.26 8.07 1.40
N ARG A 13 15.15 7.96 2.13
CA ARG A 13 15.10 8.09 3.59
C ARG A 13 15.54 6.83 4.33
N LEU A 14 15.68 5.72 3.61
CA LEU A 14 16.06 4.43 4.18
C LEU A 14 17.55 4.49 4.59
N PRO A 15 17.93 4.08 5.81
CA PRO A 15 19.32 4.05 6.24
C PRO A 15 20.08 2.91 5.55
N ALA A 16 20.40 3.11 4.28
CA ALA A 16 21.04 2.11 3.43
C ALA A 16 22.57 2.14 3.56
N VAL A 17 23.20 0.97 3.52
CA VAL A 17 24.67 0.83 3.44
C VAL A 17 25.14 0.82 1.98
N PRO A 18 26.40 1.18 1.67
CA PRO A 18 26.92 1.12 0.31
C PRO A 18 26.69 -0.24 -0.35
N GLY A 19 26.16 -0.23 -1.58
CA GLY A 19 25.82 -1.44 -2.33
C GLY A 19 24.42 -2.02 -2.06
N SER A 20 23.64 -1.44 -1.13
CA SER A 20 22.26 -1.86 -0.90
C SER A 20 21.37 -1.62 -2.13
N LYS A 21 20.48 -2.58 -2.40
CA LYS A 21 19.42 -2.44 -3.41
C LYS A 21 18.07 -2.57 -2.71
N CYS A 22 17.10 -1.76 -3.12
CA CYS A 22 15.71 -1.86 -2.65
C CYS A 22 14.76 -1.82 -3.84
N GLU A 23 13.62 -2.50 -3.70
CA GLU A 23 12.54 -2.48 -4.67
C GLU A 23 11.31 -1.86 -4.00
N ILE A 24 10.69 -0.90 -4.67
CA ILE A 24 9.46 -0.28 -4.21
C ILE A 24 8.33 -0.74 -5.11
N ARG A 25 7.28 -1.27 -4.50
CA ARG A 25 6.08 -1.71 -5.19
C ARG A 25 4.86 -1.01 -4.62
N ARG A 26 3.90 -0.72 -5.49
CA ARG A 26 2.60 -0.22 -5.07
C ARG A 26 1.87 -1.31 -4.27
N VAL A 27 1.26 -0.92 -3.16
CA VAL A 27 0.33 -1.78 -2.42
C VAL A 27 -1.02 -1.74 -3.14
N PRO A 28 -1.60 -2.90 -3.53
CA PRO A 28 -2.94 -2.95 -4.10
C PRO A 28 -4.00 -2.50 -3.09
N GLY A 29 -5.05 -1.83 -3.57
CA GLY A 29 -6.25 -1.48 -2.80
C GLY A 29 -7.17 -2.69 -2.60
N ILE A 30 -8.13 -2.57 -1.68
CA ILE A 30 -9.11 -3.64 -1.40
C ILE A 30 -10.04 -3.94 -2.58
N ASP A 31 -10.25 -2.96 -3.45
CA ASP A 31 -11.04 -3.05 -4.68
C ASP A 31 -10.40 -3.94 -5.74
N GLU A 32 -9.10 -4.20 -5.62
CA GLU A 32 -8.32 -5.01 -6.57
C GLU A 32 -8.29 -6.50 -6.21
N PHE A 33 -8.89 -6.87 -5.07
CA PHE A 33 -9.04 -8.25 -4.63
C PHE A 33 -10.45 -8.78 -4.92
N PRO A 34 -10.67 -10.11 -4.93
CA PRO A 34 -12.02 -10.68 -5.03
C PRO A 34 -12.90 -10.16 -3.89
N GLN A 35 -14.04 -9.56 -4.24
CA GLN A 35 -14.93 -8.89 -3.28
C GLN A 35 -15.74 -9.88 -2.42
N ASP A 36 -15.76 -11.16 -2.81
CA ASP A 36 -16.31 -12.30 -2.07
C ASP A 36 -15.32 -12.91 -1.07
N ASN A 37 -14.08 -12.41 -1.02
CA ASN A 37 -13.10 -12.84 -0.02
C ASN A 37 -13.53 -12.40 1.39
N GLU A 38 -13.53 -13.33 2.34
CA GLU A 38 -13.93 -13.09 3.73
C GLU A 38 -13.20 -11.88 4.37
N TRP A 39 -11.92 -11.70 4.07
CA TRP A 39 -11.11 -10.62 4.63
C TRP A 39 -11.46 -9.26 4.03
N ILE A 40 -11.79 -9.22 2.73
CA ILE A 40 -12.21 -7.99 2.05
C ILE A 40 -13.58 -7.52 2.55
N ILE A 41 -14.51 -8.45 2.78
CA ILE A 41 -15.82 -8.15 3.37
C ILE A 41 -15.66 -7.57 4.78
N LYS A 42 -14.82 -8.20 5.61
CA LYS A 42 -14.52 -7.72 6.97
C LYS A 42 -13.88 -6.33 6.95
N GLU A 43 -12.92 -6.09 6.05
CA GLU A 43 -12.25 -4.80 5.94
C GLU A 43 -13.18 -3.68 5.46
N ARG A 44 -14.05 -3.94 4.48
CA ARG A 44 -15.06 -2.98 4.02
C ARG A 44 -16.00 -2.58 5.17
N ALA A 45 -16.55 -3.56 5.89
CA ALA A 45 -17.43 -3.31 7.03
C ALA A 45 -16.71 -2.55 8.17
N TRP A 46 -15.41 -2.77 8.34
CA TRP A 46 -14.59 -2.02 9.29
C TRP A 46 -14.37 -0.57 8.85
N ARG A 47 -14.06 -0.32 7.58
CA ARG A 47 -13.88 1.02 7.01
C ARG A 47 -15.18 1.85 7.04
N GLU A 48 -16.32 1.23 6.73
CA GLU A 48 -17.64 1.89 6.83
C GLU A 48 -17.95 2.37 8.25
N LYS A 49 -17.66 1.55 9.27
CA LYS A 49 -17.86 1.92 10.68
C LYS A 49 -17.00 3.09 11.13
N LEU A 50 -15.82 3.25 10.53
CA LEU A 50 -14.88 4.32 10.86
C LEU A 50 -15.05 5.58 9.99
N GLY A 51 -16.01 5.59 9.06
CA GLY A 51 -16.17 6.68 8.10
C GLY A 51 -14.98 6.84 7.15
N GLN A 52 -14.25 5.74 6.89
CA GLN A 52 -13.11 5.68 5.96
C GLN A 52 -13.51 5.18 4.57
N LEU A 53 -14.82 5.11 4.29
CA LEU A 53 -15.39 4.80 2.99
C LEU A 53 -15.97 6.06 2.35
#